data_AF-A0A1Q2HSR6-F1
#
_entry.id   AF-A0A1Q2HSR6-F1
#
_cell.length_a   1.000
_cell.length_b   1.000
_cell.length_c   1.000
_cell.angle_alpha   90.00
_cell.angle_beta   90.00
_cell.angle_gamma   90.00
#
_symmetry.space_group_name_H-M   'P 1'
#
loop_
_entity.id
_entity.type
_entity.pdbx_description
1 polymer ?
#
loop_
_entity_poly.entity_id
_entity_poly.type
_entity_poly.pdbx_seq_one_letter_code
_entity_poly.pdbx_strand_id
1 'polypeptide(L)'
;MVETAKKKFHGEERYNCAQAVLSAFSDKYAVSDDCIKNFRASGGGRAEGGTCGALFAALKLIENKPEQAEKLCKRFEQKAGHTKCRELKKLGFPCRECVGLAAELLAELEQKCA
;
A
#
# COMPACT_ATOMS: atom_id res chain seq x y z
N MET A 1 -7.76 8.45 -5.53
CA MET A 1 -6.96 7.55 -4.66
C MET A 1 -5.59 7.23 -5.24
N VAL A 2 -5.48 6.65 -6.43
CA VAL A 2 -4.18 6.30 -7.05
C VAL A 2 -3.24 7.51 -7.18
N GLU A 3 -3.69 8.56 -7.87
CA GLU A 3 -2.88 9.77 -8.06
C GLU A 3 -2.56 10.47 -6.74
N THR A 4 -3.51 10.51 -5.80
CA THR A 4 -3.29 11.02 -4.45
C THR A 4 -2.17 10.26 -3.75
N ALA A 5 -2.19 8.93 -3.79
CA ALA A 5 -1.16 8.10 -3.17
C ALA A 5 0.20 8.31 -3.83
N LYS A 6 0.26 8.32 -5.17
CA LYS A 6 1.51 8.58 -5.92
C LYS A 6 2.08 9.98 -5.62
N LYS A 7 1.24 11.01 -5.48
CA LYS A 7 1.64 12.38 -5.13
C LYS A 7 2.17 12.47 -3.70
N LYS A 8 1.51 11.80 -2.75
CA LYS A 8 1.93 11.77 -1.34
C LYS A 8 3.26 11.03 -1.14
N PHE A 9 3.58 10.05 -1.98
CA PHE A 9 4.86 9.33 -1.92
C PHE A 9 6.06 10.24 -2.26
N HIS A 10 6.90 10.49 -1.25
CA HIS A 10 7.98 11.49 -1.28
C HIS A 10 7.48 12.89 -1.71
N GLY A 11 6.21 13.21 -1.40
CA GLY A 11 5.62 14.53 -1.59
C GLY A 11 6.02 15.52 -0.49
N GLU A 12 5.16 16.49 -0.25
CA GLU A 12 5.36 17.57 0.73
C GLU A 12 5.63 17.03 2.15
N GLU A 13 4.85 16.04 2.58
CA GLU A 13 4.96 15.39 3.89
C GLU A 13 6.09 14.37 3.96
N ARG A 14 6.79 14.14 2.83
CA ARG A 14 7.88 13.16 2.68
C ARG A 14 7.50 11.74 3.10
N TYR A 15 6.23 11.36 2.87
CA TYR A 15 5.74 10.04 3.22
C TYR A 15 6.47 8.92 2.47
N ASN A 16 6.72 7.83 3.20
CA ASN A 16 7.19 6.59 2.61
C ASN A 16 6.05 5.87 1.86
N CYS A 17 6.35 4.73 1.23
CA CYS A 17 5.39 3.97 0.43
C CYS A 17 4.15 3.50 1.22
N ALA A 18 4.29 3.16 2.51
CA ALA A 18 3.18 2.73 3.34
C ALA A 18 2.30 3.91 3.78
N GLN A 19 2.94 4.98 4.25
CA GLN A 19 2.27 6.21 4.69
C GLN A 19 1.51 6.88 3.54
N ALA A 20 2.05 6.87 2.34
CA ALA A 20 1.41 7.43 1.16
C ALA A 20 0.08 6.72 0.83
N VAL A 21 0.03 5.40 0.94
CA VAL A 21 -1.21 4.62 0.76
C VAL A 21 -2.19 4.91 1.89
N LEU A 22 -1.79 4.79 3.16
CA LEU A 22 -2.68 5.09 4.29
C LEU A 22 -3.27 6.50 4.21
N SER A 23 -2.41 7.49 3.96
CA SER A 23 -2.83 8.88 3.89
C SER A 23 -3.78 9.16 2.72
N ALA A 24 -3.64 8.45 1.60
CA ALA A 24 -4.57 8.58 0.47
C ALA A 24 -5.95 7.98 0.76
N PHE A 25 -6.06 7.05 1.71
CA PHE A 25 -7.29 6.38 2.09
C PHE A 25 -7.82 6.80 3.47
N SER A 26 -7.21 7.83 4.07
CA SER A 26 -7.49 8.26 5.44
C SER A 26 -8.94 8.61 5.69
N ASP A 27 -9.55 9.45 4.83
CA ASP A 27 -10.96 9.82 4.94
C ASP A 27 -11.89 8.60 4.82
N LYS A 28 -11.58 7.67 3.92
CA LYS A 28 -12.43 6.51 3.64
C LYS A 28 -12.41 5.48 4.78
N TYR A 29 -11.25 5.28 5.41
CA TYR A 29 -11.06 4.27 6.46
C TYR A 29 -10.95 4.88 7.87
N ALA A 30 -11.26 6.18 8.01
CA ALA A 30 -11.11 6.94 9.25
C ALA A 30 -9.72 6.76 9.90
N VAL A 31 -8.66 6.79 9.07
CA VAL A 31 -7.27 6.64 9.54
C VAL A 31 -6.82 7.94 10.17
N SER A 32 -6.41 7.90 11.43
CA SER A 32 -5.84 9.07 12.11
C SER A 32 -4.43 9.41 11.63
N ASP A 33 -4.02 10.67 11.78
CA ASP A 33 -2.67 11.11 11.48
C ASP A 33 -1.61 10.35 12.29
N ASP A 34 -1.91 9.99 13.53
CA ASP A 34 -0.99 9.21 14.37
C ASP A 34 -0.82 7.79 13.85
N CYS A 35 -1.87 7.17 13.31
CA CYS A 35 -1.74 5.90 12.59
C CYS A 35 -0.82 6.06 11.36
N ILE A 36 -0.99 7.12 10.57
CA ILE A 36 -0.10 7.41 9.42
C ILE A 36 1.34 7.61 9.90
N LYS A 37 1.58 8.32 11.01
CA LYS A 37 2.93 8.53 11.57
C LYS A 37 3.56 7.20 12.00
N ASN A 38 2.80 6.28 12.61
CA ASN A 38 3.30 4.98 13.06
C ASN A 38 3.82 4.13 11.89
N PHE A 39 3.25 4.27 10.70
CA PHE A 39 3.71 3.57 9.49
C PHE A 39 5.00 4.13 8.89
N ARG A 40 5.62 5.15 9.52
CA ARG A 40 7.00 5.56 9.20
C ARG A 40 7.99 4.39 9.36
N ALA A 41 7.72 3.48 10.31
CA ALA A 41 8.51 2.28 10.54
C ALA A 41 8.42 1.28 9.36
N SER A 42 7.31 1.24 8.63
CA SER A 42 7.01 0.25 7.58
C SER A 42 7.57 0.58 6.19
N GLY A 43 8.33 1.67 6.05
CA GLY A 43 9.01 2.04 4.82
C GLY A 43 10.27 1.21 4.52
N GLY A 44 10.74 1.24 3.26
CA GLY A 44 12.05 0.68 2.90
C GLY A 44 12.21 -0.84 3.03
N GLY A 45 11.10 -1.59 3.12
CA GLY A 45 11.11 -3.04 3.32
C GLY A 45 11.14 -3.50 4.78
N ARG A 46 10.85 -2.59 5.72
CA ARG A 46 10.74 -2.88 7.16
C ARG A 46 9.33 -3.23 7.62
N ALA A 47 8.36 -3.29 6.71
CA ALA A 47 7.06 -3.85 7.04
C ALA A 47 7.19 -5.33 7.41
N GLU A 48 6.19 -5.86 8.12
CA GLU A 48 6.19 -7.22 8.63
C GLU A 48 6.53 -8.25 7.54
N GLY A 49 7.45 -9.16 7.86
CA GLY A 49 7.95 -10.19 6.94
C GLY A 49 8.63 -9.64 5.68
N GLY A 50 9.12 -8.39 5.67
CA GLY A 50 9.78 -7.77 4.53
C GLY A 50 8.83 -7.38 3.38
N THR A 51 7.53 -7.33 3.66
CA THR A 51 6.48 -7.02 2.68
C THR A 51 6.66 -5.60 2.13
N CYS A 52 6.25 -5.36 0.89
CA CYS A 52 6.20 -4.01 0.33
C CYS A 52 5.34 -3.10 1.22
N GLY A 53 5.86 -1.92 1.58
CA GLY A 53 5.16 -1.02 2.50
C GLY A 53 3.80 -0.55 1.97
N ALA A 54 3.69 -0.31 0.66
CA ALA A 54 2.43 0.06 0.01
C ALA A 54 1.39 -1.06 0.11
N LEU A 55 1.79 -2.30 -0.20
CA LEU A 55 0.95 -3.49 -0.06
C LEU A 55 0.54 -3.73 1.39
N PHE A 56 1.49 -3.65 2.33
CA PHE A 56 1.24 -3.83 3.76
C PHE A 56 0.22 -2.83 4.30
N ALA A 57 0.33 -1.55 3.93
CA ALA A 57 -0.64 -0.52 4.28
C ALA A 57 -2.04 -0.86 3.74
N ALA A 58 -2.14 -1.26 2.47
CA ALA A 58 -3.42 -1.63 1.87
C ALA A 58 -4.05 -2.83 2.60
N LEU A 59 -3.27 -3.87 2.92
CA LEU A 59 -3.75 -5.03 3.67
C LEU A 59 -4.24 -4.66 5.07
N LYS A 60 -3.57 -3.72 5.73
CA LYS A 60 -3.98 -3.25 7.06
C LYS A 60 -5.33 -2.54 7.06
N LEU A 61 -5.65 -1.79 5.99
CA LEU A 61 -6.95 -1.14 5.85
C LEU A 61 -8.13 -2.11 5.70
N ILE A 62 -7.86 -3.33 5.23
CA ILE A 62 -8.88 -4.37 5.01
C ILE A 62 -8.58 -5.64 5.80
N GLU A 63 -7.92 -5.53 6.96
CA GLU A 63 -7.53 -6.70 7.75
C GLU A 63 -8.74 -7.47 8.30
N ASN A 64 -9.91 -6.82 8.39
CA ASN A 64 -11.19 -7.45 8.71
C ASN A 64 -11.87 -8.14 7.51
N LYS A 65 -11.27 -8.12 6.31
CA LYS A 65 -11.81 -8.73 5.07
C LYS A 65 -10.79 -9.73 4.49
N PRO A 66 -10.64 -10.93 5.09
CA PRO A 66 -9.57 -11.87 4.76
C PRO A 66 -9.56 -12.29 3.28
N GLU A 67 -10.73 -12.54 2.68
CA GLU A 67 -10.83 -12.88 1.26
C GLU A 67 -10.36 -11.76 0.33
N GLN A 68 -10.64 -10.49 0.70
CA GLN A 68 -10.17 -9.34 -0.08
C GLN A 68 -8.67 -9.15 0.10
N ALA A 69 -8.15 -9.33 1.32
CA ALA A 69 -6.72 -9.27 1.59
C ALA A 69 -5.94 -10.31 0.78
N GLU A 70 -6.44 -11.55 0.70
CA GLU A 70 -5.84 -12.60 -0.13
C GLU A 70 -5.86 -12.23 -1.62
N LYS A 71 -7.01 -11.76 -2.13
CA LYS A 71 -7.15 -11.30 -3.52
C LYS A 71 -6.21 -10.14 -3.83
N LEU A 72 -6.06 -9.19 -2.91
CA LEU A 72 -5.18 -8.04 -3.04
C LEU A 72 -3.72 -8.49 -3.14
N CYS A 73 -3.27 -9.35 -2.22
CA CYS A 73 -1.93 -9.95 -2.26
C CYS A 73 -1.66 -10.66 -3.59
N LYS A 74 -2.56 -11.57 -4.02
CA LYS A 74 -2.39 -12.34 -5.26
C LYS A 74 -2.31 -11.43 -6.49
N ARG A 75 -3.21 -10.45 -6.59
CA ARG A 75 -3.21 -9.52 -7.74
C ARG A 75 -2.00 -8.58 -7.75
N PHE A 76 -1.55 -8.15 -6.57
CA PHE A 76 -0.34 -7.35 -6.45
C PHE A 76 0.86 -8.14 -6.96
N GLU A 77 1.01 -9.39 -6.52
CA GLU A 77 2.09 -10.27 -6.96
C GLU A 77 2.03 -10.57 -8.47
N GLN A 78 0.84 -10.82 -9.01
CA GLN A 78 0.65 -11.05 -10.45
C GLN A 78 1.09 -9.85 -11.30
N LYS A 79 0.78 -8.62 -10.86
CA LYS A 79 1.09 -7.38 -11.60
C LYS A 79 2.53 -6.89 -11.35
N ALA A 80 3.06 -7.03 -10.13
CA ALA A 80 4.38 -6.51 -9.75
C ALA A 80 5.50 -7.56 -9.78
N GLY A 81 5.15 -8.84 -9.90
CA GLY A 81 6.06 -9.99 -9.90
C GLY A 81 6.43 -10.53 -8.51
N HIS A 82 6.24 -9.76 -7.43
CA HIS A 82 6.49 -10.23 -6.06
C HIS A 82 5.77 -9.36 -5.02
N THR A 83 5.68 -9.82 -3.77
CA THR A 83 5.09 -9.04 -2.65
C THR A 83 6.13 -8.41 -1.72
N LYS A 84 7.33 -8.99 -1.66
CA LYS A 84 8.44 -8.54 -0.80
C LYS A 84 9.24 -7.40 -1.44
N CYS A 85 9.53 -6.37 -0.64
CA CYS A 85 10.21 -5.15 -1.08
C CYS A 85 11.58 -5.44 -1.71
N ARG A 86 12.36 -6.37 -1.12
CA ARG A 86 13.69 -6.71 -1.63
C ARG A 86 13.64 -7.31 -3.03
N GLU A 87 12.69 -8.21 -3.27
CA GLU A 87 12.58 -8.90 -4.56
C GLU A 87 12.00 -7.95 -5.63
N LEU A 88 11.04 -7.09 -5.27
CA LEU A 88 10.56 -6.02 -6.15
C LEU A 88 11.69 -5.09 -6.61
N LYS A 89 12.61 -4.73 -5.71
CA LYS A 89 13.80 -3.94 -6.06
C LYS A 89 14.72 -4.67 -7.02
N LYS A 90 14.91 -5.99 -6.86
CA LYS A 90 15.70 -6.79 -7.82
C LYS A 90 15.05 -6.86 -9.20
N LEU A 91 13.72 -6.92 -9.24
CA LEU A 91 12.95 -6.86 -10.48
C LEU A 91 12.90 -5.45 -11.12
N GLY A 92 13.44 -4.43 -10.45
CA GLY A 92 13.38 -3.05 -10.91
C GLY A 92 11.98 -2.42 -10.83
N PHE A 93 11.04 -3.04 -10.11
CA PHE A 93 9.67 -2.52 -10.00
C PHE A 93 9.65 -1.29 -9.06
N PRO A 94 9.33 -0.08 -9.55
CA PRO A 94 9.53 1.15 -8.77
C PRO A 94 8.60 1.25 -7.54
N CYS A 95 9.10 1.83 -6.45
CA CYS A 95 8.29 2.07 -5.24
C CYS A 95 7.05 2.93 -5.52
N ARG A 96 7.15 3.92 -6.42
CA ARG A 96 6.01 4.76 -6.81
C ARG A 96 4.93 3.96 -7.53
N GLU A 97 5.33 2.96 -8.34
CA GLU A 97 4.39 2.04 -8.98
C GLU A 97 3.79 1.05 -7.99
N CYS A 98 4.55 0.60 -6.98
CA CYS A 98 3.97 -0.18 -5.87
C CYS A 98 2.86 0.59 -5.16
N VAL A 99 3.07 1.89 -4.91
CA VAL A 99 2.07 2.77 -4.27
C VAL A 99 0.82 2.89 -5.13
N GLY A 100 0.99 3.16 -6.43
CA GLY A 100 -0.13 3.24 -7.37
C GLY A 100 -0.91 1.94 -7.44
N LEU A 101 -0.21 0.81 -7.64
CA LEU A 101 -0.79 -0.51 -7.76
C LEU A 101 -1.56 -0.93 -6.51
N ALA A 102 -1.00 -0.71 -5.31
CA ALA A 102 -1.68 -1.03 -4.05
C ALA A 102 -2.96 -0.19 -3.90
N ALA A 103 -2.90 1.10 -4.24
CA ALA A 103 -4.06 1.98 -4.20
C ALA A 103 -5.14 1.61 -5.22
N GLU A 104 -4.75 1.24 -6.44
CA GLU A 104 -5.65 0.79 -7.51
C GLU A 104 -6.39 -0.47 -7.07
N LEU A 105 -5.66 -1.52 -6.67
CA LEU A 105 -6.24 -2.80 -6.27
C LEU A 105 -7.16 -2.68 -5.06
N LEU A 106 -6.77 -1.86 -4.07
CA LEU A 106 -7.62 -1.60 -2.91
C LEU A 106 -8.93 -0.92 -3.32
N ALA A 107 -8.85 0.09 -4.20
CA ALA A 107 -10.04 0.80 -4.68
C ALA A 107 -10.96 -0.09 -5.54
N GLU A 108 -10.41 -0.99 -6.34
CA GLU A 108 -11.18 -1.95 -7.15
C GLU A 108 -11.93 -2.99 -6.31
N LEU A 109 -11.27 -3.57 -5.32
CA LEU A 109 -11.85 -4.64 -4.49
C LEU A 109 -13.00 -4.12 -3.62
N GLU A 110 -12.96 -2.85 -3.27
CA GLU A 110 -14.04 -2.16 -2.56
C GLU A 110 -15.27 -1.93 -3.45
N GLN A 111 -15.10 -1.62 -4.73
CA GLN A 111 -16.21 -1.36 -5.66
C GLN A 111 -17.01 -2.63 -6.01
N LYS A 112 -16.42 -3.82 -5.84
CA LYS A 112 -17.08 -5.10 -6.16
C LYS A 112 -17.88 -5.71 -4.99
N CYS A 113 -17.91 -5.05 -3.83
CA CYS A 113 -18.69 -5.48 -2.67
C CYS A 113 -19.83 -4.53 -2.30
N ALA A 114 -20.18 -3.60 -3.19
CA ALA A 114 -21.39 -2.78 -3.10
C ALA A 114 -22.55 -3.44 -3.88
#